data_AF-A0AA36NL63-F1
#
_entry.id   AF-A0AA36NL63-F1
#
_cell.length_a   1.000
_cell.length_b   1.000
_cell.length_c   1.000
_cell.angle_alpha   90.00
_cell.angle_beta   90.00
_cell.angle_gamma   90.00
#
_symmetry.space_group_name_H-M   'P 1'
#
loop_
_entity.id
_entity.type
_entity.pdbx_description
1 polymer ?
#
loop_
_entity_poly.entity_id
_entity_poly.type
_entity_poly.pdbx_seq_one_letter_code
_entity_poly.pdbx_strand_id
1 'polypeptide(L)'
;MTEPSLALERFYEGQSETCEEFALSVDEWMLLMTETTRLGGLAQSFARAFARWERMQTTAEQESFEAQRGELTSSLERLMLGSDQPPLPVQPSQELFRRMAEVVQPAVAALRGATSLAEAISRMGALEDVMKALLQTYADEVLKQEPSFPAQRVQVAMWQSVLAQTAYKEALLATYKLTGTSDMQSTMNQFETAQIQLKDGGGPVPRAIMLERRDLLTQWEAVQLSWARFKGVLIQGSSQLDMEAALQDLLADLDAAAALFAIPDVRATDTAPWVFAAAYGTTGCLVLACCGAGIMIARAKLRNERASRQAQDPTKV
;
A
#
# COMPACT_ATOMS: atom_id res chain seq x y z
N MET A 1 -3.18 6.00 31.44
CA MET A 1 -2.68 4.63 31.17
C MET A 1 -3.47 4.13 29.99
N THR A 2 -2.78 3.92 28.86
CA THR A 2 -3.36 3.32 27.66
C THR A 2 -3.67 1.86 27.96
N GLU A 3 -4.84 1.37 27.53
CA GLU A 3 -5.29 -0.02 27.68
C GLU A 3 -4.19 -1.12 27.56
N PRO A 4 -3.22 -1.06 26.62
CA PRO A 4 -2.16 -2.06 26.50
C PRO A 4 -1.28 -2.25 27.75
N SER A 5 -1.10 -1.20 28.57
CA SER A 5 -0.31 -1.31 29.81
C SER A 5 -0.99 -2.18 30.89
N LEU A 6 -2.33 -2.16 30.92
CA LEU A 6 -3.12 -2.91 31.88
C LEU A 6 -3.20 -4.40 31.51
N ALA A 7 -3.26 -4.71 30.21
CA ALA A 7 -3.28 -6.07 29.69
C ALA A 7 -1.98 -6.83 29.97
N LEU A 8 -0.84 -6.16 29.81
CA LEU A 8 0.48 -6.73 30.10
C LEU A 8 0.65 -7.03 31.59
N GLU A 9 0.17 -6.13 32.46
CA GLU A 9 0.19 -6.30 33.92
C GLU A 9 -0.64 -7.52 34.34
N ARG A 10 -1.86 -7.69 33.79
CA ARG A 10 -2.71 -8.87 34.01
C ARG A 10 -2.07 -10.19 33.58
N PHE A 11 -1.34 -10.20 32.47
CA PHE A 11 -0.62 -11.39 32.01
C PHE A 11 0.50 -11.77 32.98
N TYR A 12 1.32 -10.81 33.43
CA TYR A 12 2.40 -11.08 34.39
C TYR A 12 1.88 -11.41 35.80
N GLU A 13 0.71 -10.91 36.19
CA GLU A 13 0.02 -11.27 37.43
C GLU A 13 -0.66 -12.65 37.36
N GLY A 14 -0.59 -13.36 36.22
CA GLY A 14 -1.23 -14.65 36.01
C GLY A 14 -2.76 -14.58 36.00
N GLN A 15 -3.32 -13.39 35.81
CA GLN A 15 -4.76 -13.14 35.71
C GLN A 15 -5.30 -13.37 34.30
N SER A 16 -4.41 -13.44 33.30
CA SER A 16 -4.74 -13.80 31.93
C SER A 16 -3.72 -14.79 31.38
N GLU A 17 -4.19 -15.88 30.79
CA GLU A 17 -3.35 -16.84 30.05
C GLU A 17 -3.07 -16.37 28.60
N THR A 18 -3.76 -15.31 28.15
CA THR A 18 -3.69 -14.80 26.78
C THR A 18 -3.50 -13.30 26.77
N CYS A 19 -2.82 -12.76 25.75
CA CYS A 19 -2.83 -11.31 25.51
C CYS A 19 -4.28 -10.88 25.19
N GLU A 20 -4.75 -9.78 25.79
CA GLU A 20 -6.03 -9.18 25.40
C GLU A 20 -5.97 -8.79 23.93
N GLU A 21 -7.01 -9.13 23.16
CA GLU A 21 -7.09 -8.75 21.75
C GLU A 21 -7.24 -7.24 21.62
N PHE A 22 -6.47 -6.64 20.72
CA PHE A 22 -6.60 -5.22 20.39
C PHE A 22 -6.65 -5.02 18.88
N ALA A 23 -7.21 -3.90 18.44
CA ALA A 23 -7.25 -3.55 17.03
C ALA A 23 -6.03 -2.71 16.66
N LEU A 24 -5.41 -3.01 15.52
CA LEU A 24 -4.39 -2.14 14.93
C LEU A 24 -5.08 -1.13 14.02
N SER A 25 -4.55 0.08 14.00
CA SER A 25 -4.91 1.07 12.99
C SER A 25 -4.45 0.63 11.59
N VAL A 26 -5.05 1.20 10.56
CA VAL A 26 -4.64 0.96 9.16
C VAL A 26 -3.16 1.29 8.95
N ASP A 27 -2.67 2.38 9.55
CA ASP A 27 -1.26 2.78 9.44
C ASP A 27 -0.33 1.74 10.08
N GLU A 28 -0.70 1.18 11.23
CA GLU A 28 0.07 0.11 11.89
C GLU A 28 0.11 -1.18 11.05
N TRP A 29 -1.01 -1.54 10.41
CA TRP A 29 -1.02 -2.64 9.45
C TRP A 29 -0.11 -2.37 8.24
N MET A 30 -0.12 -1.15 7.72
CA MET A 30 0.75 -0.73 6.62
C MET A 30 2.24 -0.82 7.01
N LEU A 31 2.60 -0.52 8.26
CA LEU A 31 3.98 -0.70 8.76
C LEU A 31 4.41 -2.17 8.70
N LEU A 32 3.55 -3.10 9.14
CA LEU A 32 3.84 -4.54 9.08
C LEU A 32 4.02 -5.05 7.64
N MET A 33 3.11 -4.65 6.74
CA MET A 33 3.22 -5.04 5.34
C MET A 33 4.45 -4.41 4.66
N THR A 34 4.80 -3.16 5.01
CA THR A 34 6.00 -2.48 4.51
C THR A 34 7.28 -3.18 4.98
N GLU A 35 7.41 -3.54 6.27
CA GLU A 35 8.56 -4.32 6.75
C GLU A 35 8.62 -5.70 6.07
N THR A 36 7.47 -6.30 5.73
CA THR A 36 7.44 -7.54 4.93
C THR A 36 8.04 -7.34 3.55
N THR A 37 7.75 -6.23 2.86
CA THR A 37 8.41 -5.92 1.57
C THR A 37 9.89 -5.60 1.73
N ARG A 38 10.31 -4.99 2.85
CA ARG A 38 11.72 -4.72 3.15
C ARG A 38 12.55 -6.01 3.23
N LEU A 39 11.96 -7.13 3.65
CA LEU A 39 12.64 -8.42 3.66
C LEU A 39 13.23 -8.80 2.30
N GLY A 40 12.57 -8.44 1.19
CA GLY A 40 13.10 -8.72 -0.14
C GLY A 40 14.37 -7.91 -0.44
N GLY A 41 14.44 -6.65 0.01
CA GLY A 41 15.62 -5.80 -0.11
C GLY A 41 16.78 -6.27 0.79
N LEU A 42 16.46 -6.77 1.99
CA LEU A 42 17.42 -7.42 2.88
C LEU A 42 17.95 -8.74 2.28
N ALA A 43 17.07 -9.56 1.70
CA ALA A 43 17.46 -10.78 0.99
C ALA A 43 18.39 -10.47 -0.19
N GLN A 44 18.15 -9.35 -0.87
CA GLN A 44 19.00 -8.84 -1.94
C GLN A 44 20.39 -8.42 -1.45
N SER A 45 20.42 -7.66 -0.35
CA SER A 45 21.67 -7.19 0.27
C SER A 45 22.49 -8.36 0.80
N PHE A 46 21.81 -9.36 1.36
CA PHE A 46 22.39 -10.64 1.74
C PHE A 46 22.97 -11.39 0.55
N ALA A 47 22.23 -11.55 -0.56
CA ALA A 47 22.72 -12.18 -1.79
C ALA A 47 23.94 -11.46 -2.38
N ARG A 48 23.96 -10.12 -2.33
CA ARG A 48 25.10 -9.30 -2.79
C ARG A 48 26.33 -9.46 -1.90
N ALA A 49 26.18 -9.32 -0.58
CA ALA A 49 27.27 -9.50 0.37
C ALA A 49 27.88 -10.90 0.22
N PHE A 50 27.01 -11.88 0.01
CA PHE A 50 27.41 -13.23 -0.30
C PHE A 50 28.26 -13.32 -1.60
N ALA A 51 27.78 -12.82 -2.74
CA ALA A 51 28.51 -12.90 -4.01
C ALA A 51 29.90 -12.24 -3.94
N ARG A 52 30.03 -11.17 -3.15
CA ARG A 52 31.32 -10.52 -2.87
C ARG A 52 32.24 -11.41 -2.02
N TRP A 53 31.71 -11.98 -0.94
CA TRP A 53 32.47 -12.88 -0.08
C TRP A 53 32.99 -14.10 -0.83
N GLU A 54 32.17 -14.75 -1.66
CA GLU A 54 32.60 -15.92 -2.44
C GLU A 54 33.78 -15.59 -3.37
N ARG A 55 33.74 -14.41 -3.99
CA ARG A 55 34.76 -13.96 -4.93
C ARG A 55 36.06 -13.56 -4.25
N MET A 56 35.97 -12.90 -3.10
CA MET A 56 37.14 -12.29 -2.44
C MET A 56 37.72 -13.15 -1.31
N GLN A 57 36.90 -13.97 -0.66
CA GLN A 57 37.26 -14.84 0.46
C GLN A 57 38.03 -14.13 1.58
N THR A 58 37.69 -12.86 1.85
CA THR A 58 38.31 -12.06 2.91
C THR A 58 37.46 -12.08 4.19
N THR A 59 38.10 -11.87 5.34
CA THR A 59 37.42 -11.75 6.64
C THR A 59 36.41 -10.60 6.65
N ALA A 60 36.73 -9.46 6.04
CA ALA A 60 35.83 -8.31 5.99
C ALA A 60 34.53 -8.61 5.21
N GLU A 61 34.60 -9.35 4.10
CA GLU A 61 33.40 -9.73 3.36
C GLU A 61 32.60 -10.81 4.09
N GLN A 62 33.27 -11.70 4.83
CA GLN A 62 32.59 -12.66 5.70
C GLN A 62 31.81 -11.95 6.81
N GLU A 63 32.42 -10.96 7.47
CA GLU A 63 31.75 -10.13 8.49
C GLU A 63 30.57 -9.36 7.88
N SER A 64 30.73 -8.80 6.68
CA SER A 64 29.62 -8.16 5.96
C SER A 64 28.49 -9.13 5.66
N PHE A 65 28.78 -10.34 5.23
CA PHE A 65 27.78 -11.38 4.97
C PHE A 65 27.02 -11.76 6.24
N GLU A 66 27.74 -12.00 7.34
CA GLU A 66 27.17 -12.33 8.64
C GLU A 66 26.29 -11.21 9.21
N ALA A 67 26.70 -9.95 9.05
CA ALA A 67 25.91 -8.79 9.43
C ALA A 67 24.57 -8.75 8.66
N GLN A 68 24.59 -9.00 7.35
CA GLN A 68 23.35 -9.03 6.54
C GLN A 68 22.45 -10.21 6.92
N ARG A 69 23.02 -11.37 7.26
CA ARG A 69 22.27 -12.51 7.80
C ARG A 69 21.56 -12.16 9.11
N GLY A 70 22.30 -11.48 10.01
CA GLY A 70 21.78 -10.98 11.27
C GLY A 70 20.62 -10.01 11.06
N GLU A 71 20.77 -9.02 10.17
CA GLU A 71 19.74 -8.03 9.91
C GLU A 71 18.46 -8.63 9.31
N LEU A 72 18.60 -9.56 8.35
CA LEU A 72 17.47 -10.28 7.78
C LEU A 72 16.72 -11.10 8.83
N THR A 73 17.47 -11.79 9.69
CA THR A 73 16.89 -12.59 10.78
C THR A 73 16.18 -11.71 11.80
N SER A 74 16.79 -10.59 12.20
CA SER A 74 16.18 -9.64 13.12
C SER A 74 14.93 -9.00 12.53
N SER A 75 14.88 -8.71 11.23
CA SER A 75 13.67 -8.19 10.56
C SER A 75 12.50 -9.18 10.62
N LEU A 76 12.77 -10.46 10.36
CA LEU A 76 11.79 -11.54 10.53
C LEU A 76 11.28 -11.64 11.98
N GLU A 77 12.19 -11.58 12.96
CA GLU A 77 11.83 -11.61 14.38
C GLU A 77 11.02 -10.38 14.79
N ARG A 78 11.35 -9.19 14.27
CA ARG A 78 10.59 -7.94 14.52
C ARG A 78 9.18 -8.00 13.96
N LEU A 79 8.96 -8.60 12.79
CA LEU A 79 7.60 -8.80 12.27
C LEU A 79 6.77 -9.64 13.26
N MET A 80 7.35 -10.70 13.82
CA MET A 80 6.67 -11.58 14.77
C MET A 80 6.46 -10.95 16.15
N LEU A 81 7.43 -10.19 16.65
CA LEU A 81 7.47 -9.73 18.05
C LEU A 81 7.16 -8.23 18.22
N GLY A 82 7.04 -7.47 17.14
CA GLY A 82 7.09 -6.01 17.16
C GLY A 82 8.50 -5.47 17.41
N SER A 83 8.65 -4.15 17.37
CA SER A 83 9.93 -3.48 17.64
C SER A 83 9.74 -2.00 17.91
N ASP A 84 10.64 -1.42 18.71
CA ASP A 84 10.70 0.04 18.86
C ASP A 84 11.57 0.69 17.76
N GLN A 85 12.48 -0.06 17.13
CA GLN A 85 13.46 0.46 16.17
C GLN A 85 13.75 -0.54 15.03
N PRO A 86 13.23 -0.29 13.80
CA PRO A 86 12.17 0.69 13.50
C PRO A 86 10.86 0.35 14.24
N PRO A 87 9.98 1.34 14.48
CA PRO A 87 8.72 1.09 15.17
C PRO A 87 7.84 0.13 14.36
N LEU A 88 7.50 -1.00 14.96
CA LEU A 88 6.61 -2.03 14.42
C LEU A 88 5.65 -2.49 15.53
N PRO A 89 4.33 -2.52 15.26
CA PRO A 89 3.37 -2.95 16.24
C PRO A 89 3.57 -4.44 16.60
N VAL A 90 3.25 -4.78 17.84
CA VAL A 90 3.15 -6.19 18.26
C VAL A 90 1.88 -6.82 17.66
N GLN A 91 1.80 -8.14 17.63
CA GLN A 91 0.65 -8.82 17.04
C GLN A 91 -0.63 -8.62 17.89
N PRO A 92 -1.76 -8.22 17.28
CA PRO A 92 -3.02 -7.90 17.96
C PRO A 92 -3.67 -9.07 18.70
N SER A 93 -3.28 -10.30 18.42
CA SER A 93 -3.84 -11.49 19.06
C SER A 93 -2.83 -12.64 19.13
N GLN A 94 -3.02 -13.52 20.11
CA GLN A 94 -2.23 -14.75 20.29
C GLN A 94 -2.33 -15.68 19.07
N GLU A 95 -3.49 -15.72 18.42
CA GLU A 95 -3.72 -16.57 17.25
C GLU A 95 -2.99 -16.06 16.01
N LEU A 96 -2.94 -14.73 15.81
CA LEU A 96 -2.11 -14.17 14.74
C LEU A 96 -0.63 -14.39 15.02
N PHE A 97 -0.18 -14.20 16.27
CA PHE A 97 1.19 -14.52 16.67
C PHE A 97 1.55 -15.98 16.37
N ARG A 98 0.68 -16.94 16.69
CA ARG A 98 0.92 -18.38 16.41
C ARG A 98 1.06 -18.63 14.91
N ARG A 99 0.12 -18.14 14.09
CA ARG A 99 0.18 -18.28 12.63
C ARG A 99 1.44 -17.67 12.03
N MET A 100 1.85 -16.51 12.54
CA MET A 100 3.11 -15.91 12.13
C MET A 100 4.33 -16.74 12.54
N ALA A 101 4.36 -17.25 13.77
CA ALA A 101 5.44 -18.09 14.25
C ALA A 101 5.61 -19.37 13.39
N GLU A 102 4.50 -19.97 12.94
CA GLU A 102 4.51 -21.13 12.04
C GLU A 102 5.20 -20.86 10.70
N VAL A 103 5.15 -19.62 10.20
CA VAL A 103 5.78 -19.22 8.93
C VAL A 103 7.20 -18.69 9.16
N VAL A 104 7.38 -17.85 10.18
CA VAL A 104 8.62 -17.09 10.43
C VAL A 104 9.69 -17.95 11.10
N GLN A 105 9.35 -18.74 12.12
CA GLN A 105 10.36 -19.48 12.88
C GLN A 105 11.11 -20.51 12.03
N PRO A 106 10.46 -21.29 11.13
CA PRO A 106 11.18 -22.17 10.23
C PRO A 106 12.14 -21.42 9.30
N ALA A 107 11.75 -20.25 8.82
CA ALA A 107 12.59 -19.42 7.95
C ALA A 107 13.81 -18.88 8.71
N VAL A 108 13.62 -18.36 9.92
CA VAL A 108 14.70 -17.91 10.82
C VAL A 108 15.65 -19.07 11.15
N ALA A 109 15.11 -20.22 11.53
CA ALA A 109 15.91 -21.41 11.83
C ALA A 109 16.71 -21.88 10.61
N ALA A 110 16.09 -21.86 9.43
CA ALA A 110 16.73 -22.24 8.17
C ALA A 110 17.86 -21.27 7.78
N LEU A 111 17.68 -19.95 7.98
CA LEU A 111 18.71 -18.94 7.72
C LEU A 111 19.88 -19.05 8.70
N ARG A 112 19.59 -19.26 10.00
CA ARG A 112 20.61 -19.47 11.04
C ARG A 112 21.38 -20.78 10.83
N GLY A 113 20.68 -21.82 10.44
CA GLY A 113 21.22 -23.17 10.22
C GLY A 113 21.89 -23.37 8.86
N ALA A 114 21.82 -22.39 7.94
CA ALA A 114 22.55 -22.45 6.68
C ALA A 114 24.06 -22.45 6.98
N THR A 115 24.71 -23.58 6.72
CA THR A 115 26.15 -23.78 6.94
C THR A 115 26.94 -23.60 5.65
N SER A 116 26.26 -23.70 4.51
CA SER A 116 26.82 -23.49 3.20
C SER A 116 26.03 -22.45 2.43
N LEU A 117 26.70 -21.95 1.40
CA LEU A 117 26.12 -21.05 0.44
C LEU A 117 24.88 -21.63 -0.26
N ALA A 118 25.02 -22.82 -0.86
CA ALA A 118 23.94 -23.40 -1.67
C ALA A 118 22.66 -23.55 -0.82
N GLU A 119 22.82 -23.86 0.46
CA GLU A 119 21.73 -23.84 1.43
C GLU A 119 21.16 -22.44 1.62
N ALA A 120 21.97 -21.43 1.90
CA ALA A 120 21.51 -20.05 2.07
C ALA A 120 20.72 -19.52 0.87
N ILE A 121 21.18 -19.78 -0.36
CA ILE A 121 20.46 -19.41 -1.60
C ILE A 121 19.14 -20.18 -1.71
N SER A 122 19.15 -21.48 -1.48
CA SER A 122 17.94 -22.30 -1.48
C SER A 122 16.93 -21.79 -0.45
N ARG A 123 17.37 -21.40 0.75
CA ARG A 123 16.52 -20.84 1.80
C ARG A 123 15.96 -19.46 1.45
N MET A 124 16.70 -18.62 0.71
CA MET A 124 16.17 -17.36 0.20
C MET A 124 15.01 -17.55 -0.79
N GLY A 125 14.98 -18.67 -1.53
CA GLY A 125 13.81 -19.02 -2.35
C GLY A 125 12.56 -19.20 -1.50
N ALA A 126 12.67 -19.92 -0.38
CA ALA A 126 11.56 -20.11 0.56
C ALA A 126 11.14 -18.82 1.29
N LEU A 127 12.02 -17.82 1.41
CA LEU A 127 11.67 -16.53 2.00
C LEU A 127 10.62 -15.78 1.18
N GLU A 128 10.57 -15.99 -0.13
CA GLU A 128 9.54 -15.42 -0.99
C GLU A 128 8.14 -15.93 -0.62
N ASP A 129 8.01 -17.24 -0.39
CA ASP A 129 6.76 -17.85 0.06
C ASP A 129 6.34 -17.32 1.44
N VAL A 130 7.32 -17.08 2.33
CA VAL A 130 7.10 -16.47 3.64
C VAL A 130 6.56 -15.05 3.50
N MET A 131 7.19 -14.21 2.67
CA MET A 131 6.73 -12.83 2.44
C MET A 131 5.31 -12.81 1.87
N LYS A 132 5.01 -13.70 0.91
CA LYS A 132 3.67 -13.84 0.33
C LYS A 132 2.63 -14.24 1.37
N ALA A 133 2.95 -15.23 2.21
CA ALA A 133 2.07 -15.70 3.26
C ALA A 133 1.81 -14.63 4.33
N LEU A 134 2.83 -13.85 4.70
CA LEU A 134 2.71 -12.74 5.64
C LEU A 134 1.82 -11.63 5.10
N LEU A 135 2.06 -11.17 3.86
CA LEU A 135 1.22 -10.16 3.22
C LEU A 135 -0.25 -10.60 3.13
N GLN A 136 -0.49 -11.86 2.76
CA GLN A 136 -1.84 -12.43 2.72
C GLN A 136 -2.48 -12.44 4.11
N THR A 137 -1.74 -12.92 5.12
CA THR A 137 -2.23 -12.99 6.50
C THR A 137 -2.61 -11.61 7.01
N TYR A 138 -1.75 -10.60 6.82
CA TYR A 138 -2.07 -9.24 7.23
C TYR A 138 -3.28 -8.68 6.49
N ALA A 139 -3.40 -8.90 5.17
CA ALA A 139 -4.55 -8.44 4.41
C ALA A 139 -5.86 -9.03 4.92
N ASP A 140 -5.86 -10.33 5.26
CA ASP A 140 -7.02 -11.02 5.80
C ASP A 140 -7.40 -10.51 7.20
N GLU A 141 -6.41 -10.20 8.05
CA GLU A 141 -6.67 -9.65 9.39
C GLU A 141 -7.15 -8.20 9.35
N VAL A 142 -6.57 -7.34 8.50
CA VAL A 142 -7.08 -5.97 8.35
C VAL A 142 -8.53 -6.00 7.86
N LEU A 143 -8.86 -6.87 6.91
CA LEU A 143 -10.23 -6.95 6.38
C LEU A 143 -11.26 -7.38 7.43
N LYS A 144 -10.87 -8.18 8.42
CA LYS A 144 -11.74 -8.54 9.55
C LYS A 144 -12.01 -7.35 10.46
N GLN A 145 -11.00 -6.52 10.72
CA GLN A 145 -11.09 -5.37 11.61
C GLN A 145 -11.72 -4.16 10.91
N GLU A 146 -11.34 -3.91 9.66
CA GLU A 146 -11.73 -2.77 8.84
C GLU A 146 -12.20 -3.23 7.43
N PRO A 147 -13.46 -3.70 7.30
CA PRO A 147 -13.98 -4.25 6.03
C PRO A 147 -14.00 -3.25 4.85
N SER A 148 -13.90 -1.95 5.13
CA SER A 148 -13.87 -0.90 4.11
C SER A 148 -12.47 -0.66 3.53
N PHE A 149 -11.43 -1.16 4.20
CA PHE A 149 -10.05 -1.02 3.76
C PHE A 149 -9.79 -1.92 2.54
N PRO A 150 -9.17 -1.41 1.45
CA PRO A 150 -8.89 -2.19 0.24
C PRO A 150 -7.68 -3.14 0.42
N ALA A 151 -7.70 -3.97 1.46
CA ALA A 151 -6.58 -4.79 1.92
C ALA A 151 -5.95 -5.66 0.81
N GLN A 152 -6.78 -6.33 0.00
CA GLN A 152 -6.28 -7.18 -1.08
C GLN A 152 -5.58 -6.39 -2.19
N ARG A 153 -6.03 -5.16 -2.47
CA ARG A 153 -5.39 -4.30 -3.47
C ARG A 153 -4.01 -3.85 -2.99
N VAL A 154 -3.93 -3.45 -1.71
CA VAL A 154 -2.67 -3.09 -1.06
C VAL A 154 -1.70 -4.27 -1.04
N GLN A 155 -2.18 -5.46 -0.66
CA GLN A 155 -1.40 -6.69 -0.66
C GLN A 155 -0.76 -6.96 -2.03
N VAL A 156 -1.55 -6.88 -3.11
CA VAL A 156 -1.04 -7.12 -4.47
C VAL A 156 -0.03 -6.05 -4.88
N ALA A 157 -0.27 -4.77 -4.54
CA ALA A 157 0.68 -3.69 -4.82
C ALA A 157 2.01 -3.90 -4.07
N MET A 158 1.96 -4.29 -2.79
CA MET A 158 3.17 -4.58 -2.02
C MET A 158 3.89 -5.85 -2.48
N TRP A 159 3.13 -6.85 -2.97
CA TRP A 159 3.72 -8.05 -3.56
C TRP A 159 4.57 -7.74 -4.80
N GLN A 160 4.22 -6.71 -5.57
CA GLN A 160 5.03 -6.27 -6.70
C GLN A 160 6.43 -5.78 -6.28
N SER A 161 6.57 -5.14 -5.12
CA SER A 161 7.88 -4.76 -4.58
C SER A 161 8.76 -5.98 -4.29
N VAL A 162 8.16 -7.02 -3.70
CA VAL A 162 8.84 -8.30 -3.46
C VAL A 162 9.28 -8.94 -4.78
N LEU A 163 8.38 -9.01 -5.78
CA LEU A 163 8.68 -9.57 -7.09
C LEU A 163 9.78 -8.80 -7.83
N ALA A 164 9.77 -7.47 -7.78
CA ALA A 164 10.82 -6.64 -8.38
C ALA A 164 12.20 -6.92 -7.74
N GLN A 165 12.24 -7.03 -6.42
CA GLN A 165 13.46 -7.36 -5.68
C GLN A 165 13.93 -8.79 -5.96
N THR A 166 13.02 -9.76 -6.07
CA THR A 166 13.33 -11.12 -6.51
C THR A 166 13.93 -11.09 -7.92
N ALA A 167 13.31 -10.43 -8.89
CA ALA A 167 13.82 -10.40 -10.27
C ALA A 167 15.25 -9.84 -10.36
N TYR A 168 15.57 -8.78 -9.60
CA TYR A 168 16.95 -8.28 -9.49
C TYR A 168 17.87 -9.29 -8.82
N LYS A 169 17.47 -9.93 -7.71
CA LYS A 169 18.26 -10.97 -7.02
C LYS A 169 18.63 -12.09 -7.99
N GLU A 170 17.66 -12.56 -8.77
CA GLU A 170 17.84 -13.61 -9.77
C GLU A 170 18.80 -13.19 -10.88
N ALA A 171 18.67 -11.95 -11.40
CA ALA A 171 19.60 -11.38 -12.38
C ALA A 171 21.03 -11.25 -11.82
N LEU A 172 21.17 -10.85 -10.55
CA LEU A 172 22.45 -10.73 -9.87
C LEU A 172 23.13 -12.10 -9.74
N LEU A 173 22.41 -13.10 -9.24
CA LEU A 173 22.90 -14.47 -9.13
C LEU A 173 23.30 -15.05 -10.50
N ALA A 174 22.52 -14.77 -11.55
CA ALA A 174 22.84 -15.15 -12.91
C ALA A 174 24.15 -14.50 -13.41
N THR A 175 24.35 -13.21 -13.10
CA THR A 175 25.57 -12.46 -13.45
C THR A 175 26.82 -13.10 -12.82
N TYR A 176 26.70 -13.62 -11.60
CA TYR A 176 27.78 -14.31 -10.90
C TYR A 176 27.89 -15.81 -11.26
N LYS A 177 27.04 -16.34 -12.13
CA LYS A 177 26.93 -17.78 -12.47
C LYS A 177 26.61 -18.66 -11.27
N LEU A 178 25.91 -18.10 -10.28
CA LEU A 178 25.49 -18.78 -9.07
C LEU A 178 24.09 -19.33 -9.34
N THR A 179 24.05 -20.45 -10.06
CA THR A 179 22.79 -21.08 -10.47
C THR A 179 22.08 -21.68 -9.27
N GLY A 180 20.89 -21.17 -8.96
CA GLY A 180 19.97 -21.78 -8.01
C GLY A 180 18.54 -21.49 -8.44
N THR A 181 17.86 -22.50 -9.03
CA THR A 181 16.40 -22.68 -9.21
C THR A 181 15.50 -21.52 -9.67
N SER A 182 16.04 -20.34 -9.95
CA SER A 182 15.25 -19.12 -10.02
C SER A 182 14.91 -18.79 -11.47
N ASP A 183 13.63 -18.79 -11.80
CA ASP A 183 13.12 -18.47 -13.12
C ASP A 183 12.75 -16.99 -13.18
N MET A 184 13.73 -16.14 -13.51
CA MET A 184 13.53 -14.69 -13.68
C MET A 184 12.36 -14.37 -14.62
N GLN A 185 12.12 -15.19 -15.63
CA GLN A 185 10.99 -15.01 -16.53
C GLN A 185 9.67 -15.29 -15.81
N SER A 186 9.60 -16.32 -14.98
CA SER A 186 8.44 -16.58 -14.11
C SER A 186 8.16 -15.41 -13.17
N THR A 187 9.18 -14.88 -12.49
CA THR A 187 9.04 -13.70 -11.61
C THR A 187 8.51 -12.49 -12.37
N MET A 188 9.05 -12.21 -13.56
CA MET A 188 8.56 -11.13 -14.43
C MET A 188 7.09 -11.33 -14.83
N ASN A 189 6.69 -12.56 -15.18
CA ASN A 189 5.31 -12.88 -15.54
C ASN A 189 4.36 -12.71 -14.34
N GLN A 190 4.80 -13.08 -13.14
CA GLN A 190 4.03 -12.86 -11.91
C GLN A 190 3.84 -11.38 -11.63
N PHE A 191 4.86 -10.54 -11.85
CA PHE A 191 4.75 -9.09 -11.67
C PHE A 191 3.72 -8.50 -12.63
N GLU A 192 3.78 -8.88 -13.92
CA GLU A 192 2.85 -8.42 -14.95
C GLU A 192 1.42 -8.87 -14.66
N THR A 193 1.26 -10.10 -14.15
CA THR A 193 -0.04 -10.62 -13.70
C THR A 193 -0.60 -9.81 -12.54
N ALA A 194 0.22 -9.50 -11.53
CA ALA A 194 -0.18 -8.64 -10.42
C ALA A 194 -0.59 -7.24 -10.91
N GLN A 195 0.13 -6.69 -11.89
CA GLN A 195 -0.18 -5.38 -12.45
C GLN A 195 -1.49 -5.37 -13.24
N ILE A 196 -1.80 -6.45 -13.95
CA ILE A 196 -3.11 -6.63 -14.60
C ILE A 196 -4.22 -6.75 -13.54
N GLN A 197 -4.01 -7.55 -12.49
CA GLN A 197 -4.98 -7.71 -11.39
C GLN A 197 -5.30 -6.40 -10.69
N LEU A 198 -4.31 -5.52 -10.47
CA LEU A 198 -4.54 -4.21 -9.87
C LEU A 198 -5.44 -3.34 -10.74
N LYS A 199 -5.26 -3.36 -12.07
CA LYS A 199 -6.04 -2.53 -12.99
C LYS A 199 -7.43 -3.09 -13.28
N ASP A 200 -7.48 -4.34 -13.71
CA ASP A 200 -8.68 -4.96 -14.26
C ASP A 200 -9.45 -5.78 -13.21
N GLY A 201 -8.89 -5.92 -12.00
CA GLY A 201 -9.39 -6.84 -10.97
C GLY A 201 -9.02 -8.29 -11.29
N GLY A 202 -9.53 -9.21 -10.47
CA GLY A 202 -9.27 -10.64 -10.58
C GLY A 202 -8.28 -11.15 -9.53
N GLY A 203 -8.21 -12.48 -9.40
CA GLY A 203 -7.45 -13.12 -8.32
C GLY A 203 -7.96 -12.65 -6.95
N PRO A 204 -7.10 -12.12 -6.06
CA PRO A 204 -7.52 -11.59 -4.76
C PRO A 204 -8.17 -10.19 -4.85
N VAL A 205 -8.02 -9.45 -5.96
CA VAL A 205 -8.56 -8.10 -6.12
C VAL A 205 -9.99 -8.17 -6.64
N PRO A 206 -11.02 -7.82 -5.85
CA PRO A 206 -12.41 -8.11 -6.19
C PRO A 206 -12.95 -7.24 -7.33
N ARG A 207 -12.35 -6.07 -7.59
CA ARG A 207 -12.84 -5.09 -8.57
C ARG A 207 -11.69 -4.33 -9.23
N ALA A 208 -11.85 -4.05 -10.52
CA ALA A 208 -11.02 -3.14 -11.29
C ALA A 208 -10.92 -1.74 -10.67
N ILE A 209 -9.88 -1.00 -11.04
CA ILE A 209 -9.78 0.44 -10.75
C ILE A 209 -10.97 1.14 -11.40
N MET A 210 -11.68 1.94 -10.60
CA MET A 210 -12.77 2.78 -11.10
C MET A 210 -12.24 3.82 -12.08
N LEU A 211 -12.94 4.06 -13.20
CA LEU A 211 -12.53 5.02 -14.22
C LEU A 211 -12.41 6.46 -13.67
N GLU A 212 -13.14 6.76 -12.60
CA GLU A 212 -13.12 8.03 -11.88
C GLU A 212 -11.84 8.23 -11.04
N ARG A 213 -11.17 7.14 -10.63
CA ARG A 213 -9.90 7.15 -9.88
C ARG A 213 -8.72 7.38 -10.82
N ARG A 214 -8.67 8.58 -11.41
CA ARG A 214 -7.59 8.99 -12.33
C ARG A 214 -6.22 8.97 -11.67
N ASP A 215 -6.15 9.27 -10.38
CA ASP A 215 -4.96 9.12 -9.54
C ASP A 215 -4.39 7.70 -9.60
N LEU A 216 -5.22 6.67 -9.40
CA LEU A 216 -4.79 5.27 -9.46
C LEU A 216 -4.38 4.84 -10.86
N LEU A 217 -5.11 5.27 -11.89
CA LEU A 217 -4.78 4.95 -13.28
C LEU A 217 -3.42 5.56 -13.68
N THR A 218 -3.18 6.82 -13.33
CA THR A 218 -1.89 7.48 -13.60
C THR A 218 -0.75 6.81 -12.84
N GLN A 219 -0.93 6.47 -11.57
CA GLN A 219 0.11 5.77 -10.82
C GLN A 219 0.37 4.36 -11.37
N TRP A 220 -0.68 3.65 -11.80
CA TRP A 220 -0.54 2.35 -12.46
C TRP A 220 0.28 2.44 -13.76
N GLU A 221 0.06 3.50 -14.57
CA GLU A 221 0.84 3.77 -15.79
C GLU A 221 2.30 4.10 -15.48
N ALA A 222 2.56 4.85 -14.39
CA ALA A 222 3.91 5.16 -13.93
C ALA A 222 4.68 3.88 -13.56
N VAL A 223 4.06 2.99 -12.76
CA VAL A 223 4.64 1.68 -12.40
C VAL A 223 4.91 0.83 -13.64
N GLN A 224 4.01 0.82 -14.63
CA GLN A 224 4.22 0.11 -15.89
C GLN A 224 5.45 0.63 -16.65
N LEU A 225 5.63 1.95 -16.72
CA LEU A 225 6.76 2.57 -17.40
C LEU A 225 8.09 2.23 -16.70
N SER A 226 8.13 2.36 -15.37
CA SER A 226 9.32 2.05 -14.58
C SER A 226 9.64 0.55 -14.59
N TRP A 227 8.62 -0.31 -14.56
CA TRP A 227 8.79 -1.75 -14.74
C TRP A 227 9.38 -2.09 -16.10
N ALA A 228 8.88 -1.50 -17.19
CA ALA A 228 9.39 -1.73 -18.53
C ALA A 228 10.88 -1.31 -18.65
N ARG A 229 11.26 -0.19 -18.04
CA ARG A 229 12.68 0.23 -17.97
C ARG A 229 13.51 -0.78 -17.19
N PHE A 230 13.10 -1.13 -15.97
CA PHE A 230 13.81 -2.06 -15.11
C PHE A 230 13.97 -3.45 -15.77
N LYS A 231 12.89 -4.00 -16.31
CA LYS A 231 12.90 -5.26 -17.09
C LYS A 231 13.89 -5.19 -18.26
N GLY A 232 13.94 -4.08 -18.99
CA GLY A 232 14.90 -3.86 -20.07
C GLY A 232 16.35 -3.95 -19.60
N VAL A 233 16.66 -3.31 -18.48
CA VAL A 233 18.01 -3.31 -17.87
C VAL A 233 18.42 -4.72 -17.42
N LEU A 234 17.50 -5.49 -16.82
CA LEU A 234 17.73 -6.88 -16.42
C LEU A 234 18.03 -7.79 -17.62
N ILE A 235 17.20 -7.74 -18.67
CA ILE A 235 17.34 -8.61 -19.85
C ILE A 235 18.62 -8.31 -20.63
N GLN A 236 19.04 -7.06 -20.68
CA GLN A 236 20.29 -6.66 -21.36
C GLN A 236 21.54 -7.11 -20.62
N GLY A 237 21.42 -7.59 -19.37
CA GLY A 237 22.58 -7.92 -18.54
C GLY A 237 23.42 -6.68 -18.24
N SER A 238 22.76 -5.56 -17.94
CA SER A 238 23.40 -4.27 -17.65
C SER A 238 24.29 -4.35 -16.41
N SER A 239 25.04 -3.29 -16.12
CA SER A 239 25.87 -3.25 -14.91
C SER A 239 25.00 -3.37 -13.66
N GLN A 240 25.59 -3.89 -12.56
CA GLN A 240 24.89 -3.98 -11.27
C GLN A 240 24.37 -2.60 -10.82
N LEU A 241 25.13 -1.54 -11.07
CA LEU A 241 24.75 -0.18 -10.72
C LEU A 241 23.52 0.31 -11.51
N ASP A 242 23.44 -0.02 -12.80
CA ASP A 242 22.29 0.33 -13.63
C ASP A 242 21.04 -0.45 -13.20
N MET A 243 21.20 -1.74 -12.88
CA MET A 243 20.12 -2.58 -12.35
C MET A 243 19.60 -2.05 -11.00
N GLU A 244 20.50 -1.63 -10.11
CA GLU A 244 20.16 -1.10 -8.78
C GLU A 244 19.45 0.25 -8.91
N ALA A 245 19.95 1.15 -9.76
CA ALA A 245 19.30 2.44 -10.01
C ALA A 245 17.87 2.25 -10.58
N ALA A 246 17.70 1.39 -11.58
CA ALA A 246 16.39 1.13 -12.16
C ALA A 246 15.43 0.43 -11.18
N LEU A 247 15.93 -0.41 -10.28
CA LEU A 247 15.14 -1.00 -9.21
C LEU A 247 14.67 0.06 -8.21
N GLN A 248 15.55 0.99 -7.80
CA GLN A 248 15.18 2.05 -6.86
C GLN A 248 14.11 2.98 -7.43
N ASP A 249 14.22 3.36 -8.72
CA ASP A 249 13.18 4.12 -9.42
C ASP A 249 11.83 3.39 -9.38
N LEU A 250 11.83 2.08 -9.68
CA LEU A 250 10.61 1.26 -9.64
C LEU A 250 10.03 1.13 -8.22
N LEU A 251 10.87 0.89 -7.21
CA LEU A 251 10.43 0.78 -5.81
C LEU A 251 9.79 2.08 -5.32
N ALA A 252 10.33 3.24 -5.70
CA ALA A 252 9.71 4.53 -5.38
C ALA A 252 8.29 4.68 -5.97
N ASP A 253 8.10 4.25 -7.22
CA ASP A 253 6.77 4.25 -7.85
C ASP A 253 5.81 3.22 -7.22
N LEU A 254 6.32 2.07 -6.79
CA LEU A 254 5.54 1.04 -6.11
C LEU A 254 5.11 1.47 -4.70
N ASP A 255 5.98 2.15 -3.95
CA ASP A 255 5.65 2.71 -2.62
C ASP A 255 4.57 3.79 -2.75
N ALA A 256 4.70 4.68 -3.74
CA ALA A 256 3.66 5.66 -4.05
C ALA A 256 2.33 5.00 -4.46
N ALA A 257 2.40 3.90 -5.23
CA ALA A 257 1.23 3.12 -5.60
C ALA A 257 0.55 2.46 -4.39
N ALA A 258 1.31 1.82 -3.50
CA ALA A 258 0.77 1.17 -2.31
C ALA A 258 0.01 2.17 -1.42
N ALA A 259 0.55 3.37 -1.22
CA ALA A 259 -0.12 4.44 -0.47
C ALA A 259 -1.43 4.88 -1.12
N LEU A 260 -1.48 5.05 -2.44
CA LEU A 260 -2.72 5.43 -3.15
C LEU A 260 -3.75 4.29 -3.17
N PHE A 261 -3.29 3.05 -3.33
CA PHE A 261 -4.16 1.87 -3.34
C PHE A 261 -4.75 1.54 -1.98
N ALA A 262 -4.17 2.05 -0.89
CA ALA A 262 -4.72 1.98 0.46
C ALA A 262 -5.97 2.87 0.65
N ILE A 263 -6.21 3.84 -0.25
CA ILE A 263 -7.37 4.74 -0.18
C ILE A 263 -8.62 4.02 -0.71
N PRO A 264 -9.66 3.81 0.13
CA PRO A 264 -10.91 3.17 -0.30
C PRO A 264 -11.55 3.90 -1.48
N ASP A 265 -12.19 3.13 -2.37
CA ASP A 265 -12.95 3.71 -3.47
C ASP A 265 -14.25 4.32 -2.94
N VAL A 266 -14.24 5.65 -2.73
CA VAL A 266 -15.45 6.40 -2.43
C VAL A 266 -16.17 6.68 -3.74
N ARG A 267 -17.27 5.96 -4.01
CA ARG A 267 -18.18 6.37 -5.08
C ARG A 267 -18.65 7.77 -4.73
N ALA A 268 -18.46 8.72 -5.65
CA ALA A 268 -19.12 10.01 -5.55
C ALA A 268 -20.60 9.72 -5.30
N THR A 269 -21.11 10.10 -4.14
CA THR A 269 -22.53 9.96 -3.83
C THR A 269 -23.27 10.72 -4.92
N ASP A 270 -24.31 10.11 -5.50
CA ASP A 270 -25.17 10.70 -6.54
C ASP A 270 -25.88 12.00 -6.08
N THR A 271 -25.56 12.54 -4.90
CA THR A 271 -25.75 13.94 -4.51
C THR A 271 -24.85 14.82 -5.36
N ALA A 272 -25.11 14.81 -6.65
CA ALA A 272 -24.34 15.57 -7.57
C ALA A 272 -24.52 17.06 -7.24
N PRO A 273 -23.43 17.84 -7.23
CA PRO A 273 -23.49 19.27 -6.88
C PRO A 273 -24.44 20.06 -7.78
N TRP A 274 -24.82 19.53 -8.94
CA TRP A 274 -25.86 20.11 -9.79
C TRP A 274 -27.25 20.11 -9.17
N VAL A 275 -27.58 19.20 -8.25
CA VAL A 275 -28.87 19.23 -7.54
C VAL A 275 -28.94 20.47 -6.64
N PHE A 276 -27.84 20.80 -5.96
CA PHE A 276 -27.73 22.05 -5.20
C PHE A 276 -27.71 23.26 -6.14
N ALA A 277 -26.95 23.24 -7.25
CA ALA A 277 -26.95 24.32 -8.22
C ALA A 277 -28.34 24.55 -8.87
N ALA A 278 -29.09 23.49 -9.14
CA ALA A 278 -30.45 23.55 -9.67
C ALA A 278 -31.44 24.05 -8.61
N ALA A 279 -31.33 23.60 -7.36
CA ALA A 279 -32.16 24.07 -6.26
C ALA A 279 -31.92 25.56 -5.96
N TYR A 280 -30.65 25.99 -5.88
CA TYR A 280 -30.32 27.40 -5.67
C TYR A 280 -30.67 28.26 -6.90
N GLY A 281 -30.45 27.76 -8.11
CA GLY A 281 -30.82 28.46 -9.34
C GLY A 281 -32.33 28.67 -9.47
N THR A 282 -33.14 27.64 -9.20
CA THR A 282 -34.61 27.73 -9.24
C THR A 282 -35.15 28.65 -8.14
N THR A 283 -34.60 28.58 -6.94
CA THR A 283 -34.97 29.46 -5.82
C THR A 283 -34.62 30.92 -6.13
N GLY A 284 -33.43 31.18 -6.71
CA GLY A 284 -33.01 32.51 -7.14
C GLY A 284 -33.94 33.11 -8.20
N CYS A 285 -34.33 32.33 -9.21
CA CYS A 285 -35.28 32.75 -10.24
C CYS A 285 -36.67 33.08 -9.67
N LEU A 286 -37.17 32.29 -8.72
CA LEU A 286 -38.46 32.54 -8.05
C LEU A 286 -38.44 33.84 -7.24
N VAL A 287 -37.37 34.10 -6.49
CA VAL A 287 -37.24 35.34 -5.72
C VAL A 287 -37.22 36.55 -6.65
N LEU A 288 -36.46 36.51 -7.74
CA LEU A 288 -36.40 37.60 -8.72
C LEU A 288 -37.76 37.84 -9.41
N ALA A 289 -38.48 36.77 -9.76
CA ALA A 289 -39.81 36.87 -10.35
C ALA A 289 -40.83 37.50 -9.37
N CYS A 290 -40.81 37.08 -8.09
CA CYS A 290 -41.66 37.65 -7.05
C CYS A 290 -41.35 39.13 -6.77
N CYS A 291 -40.07 39.50 -6.72
CA CYS A 291 -39.66 40.90 -6.56
C CYS A 291 -40.10 41.76 -7.77
N GLY A 292 -39.97 41.24 -9.00
CA GLY A 292 -40.44 41.92 -10.21
C GLY A 292 -41.95 42.15 -10.21
N ALA A 293 -42.74 41.11 -9.85
CA ALA A 293 -44.19 41.22 -9.72
C ALA A 293 -44.60 42.25 -8.64
N GLY A 294 -43.93 42.25 -7.49
CA GLY A 294 -44.15 43.23 -6.42
C GLY A 294 -43.92 44.68 -6.87
N ILE A 295 -42.84 44.93 -7.62
CA ILE A 295 -42.53 46.26 -8.17
C ILE A 295 -43.60 46.68 -9.19
N MET A 296 -44.08 45.76 -10.03
CA MET A 296 -45.14 46.05 -11.01
C MET A 296 -46.47 46.39 -10.33
N ILE A 297 -46.86 45.65 -9.29
CA ILE A 297 -48.08 45.92 -8.50
C ILE A 297 -47.96 47.27 -7.79
N ALA A 298 -46.82 47.58 -7.16
CA ALA A 298 -46.59 48.85 -6.51
C ALA A 298 -46.67 50.03 -7.50
N ARG A 299 -46.07 49.88 -8.70
CA ARG A 299 -46.18 50.88 -9.78
C ARG A 299 -47.60 51.07 -10.28
N ALA A 300 -48.36 49.99 -10.44
CA ALA A 300 -49.77 50.05 -10.84
C ALA A 300 -50.61 50.79 -9.80
N LYS A 301 -50.40 50.50 -8.50
CA LYS A 301 -51.08 51.20 -7.41
C LYS A 301 -50.75 52.69 -7.37
N LEU A 302 -49.47 53.06 -7.50
CA LEU A 302 -49.05 54.47 -7.56
C LEU A 302 -49.62 55.22 -8.78
N ARG A 303 -49.74 54.56 -9.95
CA ARG A 303 -50.39 55.16 -11.12
C ARG A 303 -51.88 55.41 -10.87
N ASN A 304 -52.59 54.45 -10.29
CA ASN A 304 -54.01 54.61 -9.95
C ASN A 304 -54.22 55.73 -8.92
N GLU A 305 -53.37 55.81 -7.87
CA GLU A 305 -53.47 56.89 -6.89
C GLU A 305 -53.20 58.28 -7.49
N ARG A 306 -52.23 58.40 -8.42
CA ARG A 306 -51.99 59.67 -9.13
C ARG A 306 -53.17 60.07 -10.02
N ALA A 307 -53.75 59.11 -10.74
CA ALA A 307 -54.93 59.35 -11.58
C ALA A 307 -56.13 59.82 -10.73
N SER A 308 -56.37 59.16 -9.58
CA SER A 308 -57.42 59.56 -8.64
C SER A 308 -57.21 60.96 -8.06
N ARG A 309 -55.95 61.35 -7.75
CA ARG A 309 -55.64 62.70 -7.27
C ARG A 309 -55.84 63.78 -8.34
N GLN A 310 -55.47 63.51 -9.59
CA GLN A 310 -55.73 64.44 -10.70
C GLN A 310 -57.24 64.65 -10.96
N ALA A 311 -58.06 63.62 -10.74
CA ALA A 311 -59.51 63.75 -10.88
C ALA A 311 -60.17 64.59 -9.75
N GLN A 312 -59.52 64.75 -8.60
CA GLN A 312 -60.07 65.48 -7.45
C GLN A 312 -59.69 66.97 -7.41
N ASP A 313 -58.77 67.43 -8.25
CA ASP A 313 -58.37 68.85 -8.32
C ASP A 313 -58.55 69.41 -9.75
N PRO A 314 -59.80 69.60 -10.22
CA PRO A 314 -60.09 70.08 -11.58
C PRO A 314 -59.80 71.58 -11.77
N THR A 315 -59.34 72.28 -10.73
CA THR A 315 -59.22 73.75 -10.71
C THR A 315 -57.84 74.31 -11.08
N LYS A 316 -56.93 73.48 -11.62
CA LYS A 316 -55.68 73.95 -12.25
C LYS A 316 -55.66 73.65 -13.75
N VAL A 317 -56.49 74.38 -14.48
CA VAL A 317 -56.30 74.69 -15.91
C VAL A 317 -56.38 76.20 -16.06
#